data_AF-A0A523ZNF7-F1
#
_entry.id   AF-A0A523ZNF7-F1
#
_cell.length_a   1.000
_cell.length_b   1.000
_cell.length_c   1.000
_cell.angle_alpha   90.00
_cell.angle_beta   90.00
_cell.angle_gamma   90.00
#
_symmetry.space_group_name_H-M   'P 1'
#
loop_
_entity.id
_entity.type
_entity.pdbx_description
1 polymer ?
#
loop_
_entity_poly.entity_id
_entity_poly.type
_entity_poly.pdbx_seq_one_letter_code
_entity_poly.pdbx_strand_id
1 'polypeptide(L)'
;MKALIKKTAFCLIFPLVALMMAPPASPQSADDGLEWPRQIIVPQGKVVIYQPQPESFEGNILESRAAVSVTPKDKTEPVFGAVWFKARVETDRNARTVSFLDVKVPRVRFPEATPEQEKKFIDFLEKEIPKWELTISLDRFLATLELVEKEQAAAQNFKHDPPKIMIVKNPAVLIIIDGEPRLEEITNTKLERVINTPYLIVLHKKTYYLNGGQVWMEASDIMGPWKEAKKVPKDVKKLTPPEDEAETFGEEDKRMPQIIISTDPAELLAIDGEPDYKPIVGNELLYVTNTESNILMEIESQQYFILLSGRWYASKSFDSPWTYVAADELPESFAKIPEDSENGHLLVHVGGTEQAKEAVLNAQIPQTSAIKRDSEGPKVEYDGEPKFENVEGTSGKVEYAVNTPNSVFKVKGKHYCCYEAVWYVSNSAKGPWEVCDDVPDEIYTIPPDNPHYNVKYVYVYETTPDVVYVGYYPGYMGSYIYGPVIVYGTGWWYRPWWGVHYYPYHYTWGFHVRWNPWYGW
;
A
#
# COMPACT_ATOMS: atom_id res chain seq x y z
N MET A 1 61.53 45.47 17.11
CA MET A 1 61.78 46.92 17.06
C MET A 1 60.60 47.56 16.35
N LYS A 2 59.83 48.41 17.05
CA LYS A 2 58.72 49.30 16.59
C LYS A 2 57.45 48.61 16.03
N ALA A 3 56.22 49.10 16.22
CA ALA A 3 55.54 50.01 17.15
C ALA A 3 54.05 49.96 16.72
N LEU A 4 53.12 49.64 17.61
CA LEU A 4 52.15 50.57 18.22
C LEU A 4 51.21 51.31 17.24
N ILE A 5 49.88 51.10 17.40
CA ILE A 5 48.88 52.17 17.57
C ILE A 5 47.68 51.60 18.37
N LYS A 6 47.38 52.31 19.47
CA LYS A 6 46.26 52.16 20.41
C LYS A 6 44.98 52.80 19.84
N LYS A 7 43.83 52.42 20.45
CA LYS A 7 42.71 53.26 20.95
C LYS A 7 41.44 52.39 21.03
N THR A 8 40.50 52.44 21.98
CA THR A 8 40.31 53.01 23.31
C THR A 8 39.08 52.29 23.87
N ALA A 9 39.02 52.08 25.19
CA ALA A 9 37.93 51.42 25.91
C ALA A 9 36.59 52.19 25.92
N PHE A 10 35.48 51.47 26.05
CA PHE A 10 34.33 51.91 26.86
C PHE A 10 33.67 50.72 27.54
N CYS A 11 33.78 50.67 28.87
CA CYS A 11 33.02 49.79 29.75
C CYS A 11 31.56 50.26 29.83
N LEU A 12 30.62 49.35 29.64
CA LEU A 12 29.25 49.47 30.13
C LEU A 12 28.98 48.22 30.97
N ILE A 13 29.08 48.40 32.29
CA ILE A 13 28.68 47.40 33.29
C ILE A 13 27.17 47.54 33.44
N PHE A 14 26.40 46.59 32.91
CA PHE A 14 25.00 46.40 33.26
C PHE A 14 24.91 45.39 34.43
N PRO A 15 24.09 45.65 35.47
CA PRO A 15 23.92 44.71 36.57
C PRO A 15 23.12 43.50 36.07
N LEU A 16 23.70 42.31 36.23
CA LEU A 16 23.04 41.04 35.97
C LEU A 16 21.98 40.79 37.05
N VAL A 17 20.73 41.15 36.78
CA VAL A 17 19.58 40.66 37.54
C VAL A 17 19.28 39.27 37.03
N ALA A 18 19.73 38.24 37.75
CA ALA A 18 19.38 36.85 37.49
C ALA A 18 17.91 36.63 37.87
N LEU A 19 17.00 36.81 36.91
CA LEU A 19 15.65 36.32 37.00
C LEU A 19 15.71 34.81 36.73
N MET A 20 15.64 33.99 37.78
CA MET A 20 15.35 32.56 37.66
C MET A 20 13.94 32.41 37.08
N MET A 21 13.82 32.37 35.76
CA MET A 21 12.64 31.83 35.09
C MET A 21 12.74 30.31 35.16
N ALA A 22 11.87 29.70 35.98
CA ALA A 22 11.62 28.27 35.90
C ALA A 22 11.20 27.93 34.46
N PRO A 23 11.70 26.83 33.86
CA PRO A 23 11.23 26.40 32.56
C PRO A 23 9.71 26.20 32.62
N PRO A 24 8.95 26.57 31.56
CA PRO A 24 7.54 26.25 31.49
C PRO A 24 7.42 24.73 31.65
N ALA A 25 6.66 24.30 32.66
CA ALA A 25 6.27 22.91 32.79
C ALA A 25 5.61 22.51 31.47
N SER A 26 6.18 21.51 30.81
CA SER A 26 5.52 20.80 29.72
C SER A 26 4.10 20.47 30.18
N PRO A 27 3.06 20.63 29.34
CA PRO A 27 1.75 20.11 29.67
C PRO A 27 1.94 18.61 29.93
N GLN A 28 1.83 18.24 31.20
CA GLN A 28 1.76 16.86 31.64
C GLN A 28 0.52 16.32 30.94
N SER A 29 0.73 15.46 29.94
CA SER A 29 -0.32 14.63 29.36
C SER A 29 -1.09 14.03 30.54
N ALA A 30 -2.39 14.31 30.61
CA ALA A 30 -3.25 13.70 31.60
C ALA A 30 -3.09 12.18 31.47
N ASP A 31 -2.60 11.57 32.54
CA ASP A 31 -2.50 10.12 32.65
C ASP A 31 -3.93 9.61 32.87
N ASP A 32 -4.56 9.23 31.76
CA ASP A 32 -5.96 8.81 31.69
C ASP A 32 -6.15 7.32 32.11
N GLY A 33 -5.17 6.70 32.76
CA GLY A 33 -5.32 5.37 33.38
C GLY A 33 -5.42 4.18 32.41
N LEU A 34 -5.11 4.39 31.13
CA LEU A 34 -5.03 3.34 30.11
C LEU A 34 -3.69 3.38 29.38
N GLU A 35 -2.70 2.75 30.01
CA GLU A 35 -1.41 2.45 29.39
C GLU A 35 -1.57 1.27 28.43
N TRP A 36 -1.41 1.56 27.14
CA TRP A 36 -1.17 0.56 26.10
C TRP A 36 0.32 0.58 25.74
N PRO A 37 0.92 -0.56 25.35
CA PRO A 37 0.30 -1.89 25.25
C PRO A 37 0.06 -2.56 26.61
N ARG A 38 -0.90 -3.49 26.69
CA ARG A 38 -1.18 -4.26 27.91
C ARG A 38 -0.46 -5.60 27.87
N GLN A 39 0.22 -5.94 28.98
CA GLN A 39 0.99 -7.17 29.09
C GLN A 39 0.31 -8.18 30.03
N ILE A 40 0.26 -9.43 29.61
CA ILE A 40 -0.18 -10.57 30.43
C ILE A 40 0.98 -11.56 30.52
N ILE A 41 1.48 -11.78 31.74
CA ILE A 41 2.55 -12.73 32.01
C ILE A 41 1.94 -14.00 32.56
N VAL A 42 2.15 -15.12 31.87
CA VAL A 42 1.68 -16.46 32.27
C VAL A 42 2.85 -17.43 32.30
N PRO A 43 2.74 -18.60 32.98
CA PRO A 43 3.81 -19.59 33.02
C PRO A 43 4.31 -20.04 31.63
N GLN A 44 3.46 -19.96 30.61
CA GLN A 44 3.75 -20.35 29.23
C GLN A 44 4.48 -19.26 28.42
N GLY A 45 4.50 -18.01 28.88
CA GLY A 45 5.11 -16.90 28.14
C GLY A 45 4.50 -15.53 28.45
N LYS A 46 4.77 -14.57 27.58
CA LYS A 46 4.27 -13.20 27.63
C LYS A 46 3.30 -12.98 26.48
N VAL A 47 2.15 -12.37 26.76
CA VAL A 47 1.21 -11.86 25.75
C VAL A 47 1.18 -10.34 25.86
N VAL A 48 1.29 -9.64 24.74
CA VAL A 48 1.21 -8.18 24.67
C VAL A 48 0.08 -7.82 23.70
N ILE A 49 -0.94 -7.12 24.19
CA ILE A 49 -2.04 -6.61 23.36
C ILE A 49 -1.77 -5.12 23.10
N TYR A 50 -1.66 -4.75 21.84
CA TYR A 50 -1.50 -3.36 21.41
C TYR A 50 -2.84 -2.63 21.44
N GLN A 51 -2.82 -1.29 21.37
CA GLN A 51 -4.03 -0.49 21.45
C GLN A 51 -5.06 -0.93 20.39
N PRO A 52 -6.27 -1.35 20.81
CA PRO A 52 -7.33 -1.68 19.88
C PRO A 52 -7.74 -0.45 19.05
N GLN A 53 -7.87 -0.65 17.75
CA GLN A 53 -8.39 0.30 16.79
C GLN A 53 -9.87 -0.05 16.55
N PRO A 54 -10.81 0.90 16.73
CA PRO A 54 -12.21 0.67 16.39
C PRO A 54 -12.38 0.35 14.90
N GLU A 55 -13.31 -0.54 14.60
CA GLU A 55 -13.71 -0.88 13.24
C GLU A 55 -15.14 -0.40 12.96
N SER A 56 -16.03 -0.49 13.94
CA SER A 56 -17.40 0.03 13.86
C SER A 56 -17.94 0.37 15.26
N PHE A 57 -18.85 1.35 15.32
CA PHE A 57 -19.58 1.66 16.53
C PHE A 57 -21.05 1.93 16.20
N GLU A 58 -21.92 0.96 16.50
CA GLU A 58 -23.35 1.03 16.19
C GLU A 58 -24.19 0.90 17.45
N GLY A 59 -25.01 1.91 17.73
CA GLY A 59 -25.79 2.01 18.95
C GLY A 59 -24.88 2.07 20.19
N ASN A 60 -24.71 0.95 20.87
CA ASN A 60 -23.82 0.82 22.02
C ASN A 60 -22.86 -0.37 21.88
N ILE A 61 -22.65 -0.87 20.66
CA ILE A 61 -21.77 -1.99 20.37
C ILE A 61 -20.55 -1.46 19.61
N LEU A 62 -19.37 -1.73 20.16
CA LEU A 62 -18.09 -1.42 19.54
C LEU A 62 -17.44 -2.71 19.04
N GLU A 63 -17.09 -2.73 17.77
CA GLU A 63 -16.18 -3.72 17.21
C GLU A 63 -14.82 -3.07 17.02
N SER A 64 -13.76 -3.78 17.40
CA SER A 64 -12.40 -3.26 17.33
C SER A 64 -11.40 -4.38 17.08
N ARG A 65 -10.25 -4.03 16.55
CA ARG A 65 -9.13 -4.95 16.29
C ARG A 65 -7.88 -4.47 16.99
N ALA A 66 -7.10 -5.38 17.54
CA ALA A 66 -5.75 -5.10 18.00
C ALA A 66 -4.74 -6.05 17.36
N ALA A 67 -3.54 -5.53 17.08
CA ALA A 67 -2.38 -6.40 16.99
C ALA A 67 -2.12 -7.04 18.37
N VAL A 68 -1.63 -8.26 18.36
CA VAL A 68 -1.21 -8.98 19.57
C VAL A 68 0.13 -9.63 19.30
N SER A 69 0.99 -9.72 20.32
CA SER A 69 2.21 -10.49 20.24
C SER A 69 2.30 -11.51 21.36
N VAL A 70 2.81 -12.69 21.04
CA VAL A 70 3.01 -13.80 21.98
C VAL A 70 4.47 -14.19 21.95
N THR A 71 5.13 -14.07 23.10
CA THR A 71 6.50 -14.54 23.32
C THR A 71 6.44 -15.80 24.19
N PRO A 72 6.56 -17.01 23.60
CA PRO A 72 6.67 -18.24 24.38
C PRO A 72 7.86 -18.15 25.35
N LYS A 73 7.77 -18.78 26.52
CA LYS A 73 8.80 -18.73 27.57
C LYS A 73 10.22 -19.06 27.08
N ASP A 74 10.33 -19.96 26.10
CA ASP A 74 11.61 -20.44 25.57
C ASP A 74 12.05 -19.71 24.29
N LYS A 75 11.36 -18.63 23.91
CA LYS A 75 11.70 -17.79 22.76
C LYS A 75 11.95 -16.35 23.21
N THR A 76 12.83 -15.67 22.49
CA THR A 76 13.07 -14.23 22.65
C THR A 76 12.24 -13.40 21.68
N GLU A 77 11.98 -13.96 20.49
CA GLU A 77 11.22 -13.29 19.45
C GLU A 77 9.71 -13.51 19.63
N PRO A 78 8.90 -12.43 19.66
CA PRO A 78 7.46 -12.52 19.67
C PRO A 78 6.91 -13.00 18.32
N VAL A 79 5.81 -13.77 18.36
CA VAL A 79 4.95 -14.05 17.21
C VAL A 79 3.79 -13.07 17.23
N PHE A 80 3.63 -12.31 16.15
CA PHE A 80 2.54 -11.34 16.02
C PHE A 80 1.30 -11.95 15.35
N GLY A 81 0.14 -11.45 15.73
CA GLY A 81 -1.16 -11.80 15.18
C GLY A 81 -2.16 -10.66 15.38
N ALA A 82 -3.44 -10.96 15.16
CA ALA A 82 -4.54 -10.03 15.32
C ALA A 82 -5.65 -10.63 16.20
N VAL A 83 -6.32 -9.77 16.97
CA VAL A 83 -7.47 -10.12 17.80
C VAL A 83 -8.60 -9.14 17.48
N TRP A 84 -9.80 -9.68 17.34
CA TRP A 84 -11.02 -8.88 17.19
C TRP A 84 -11.80 -8.94 18.50
N PHE A 85 -12.32 -7.79 18.91
CA PHE A 85 -13.13 -7.61 20.10
C PHE A 85 -14.50 -7.10 19.73
N LYS A 86 -15.49 -7.56 20.48
CA LYS A 86 -16.85 -7.00 20.48
C LYS A 86 -17.22 -6.64 21.90
N ALA A 87 -17.51 -5.37 22.15
CA ALA A 87 -17.82 -4.87 23.49
C ALA A 87 -19.10 -4.04 23.48
N ARG A 88 -19.87 -4.13 24.57
CA ARG A 88 -20.94 -3.18 24.84
C ARG A 88 -20.35 -1.96 25.54
N VAL A 89 -20.68 -0.77 25.10
CA VAL A 89 -20.13 0.47 25.62
C VAL A 89 -21.19 1.19 26.46
N GLU A 90 -20.80 1.69 27.62
CA GLU A 90 -21.61 2.57 28.46
C GLU A 90 -20.94 3.93 28.59
N THR A 91 -21.69 5.01 28.31
CA THR A 91 -21.18 6.38 28.35
C THR A 91 -21.75 7.14 29.54
N ASP A 92 -20.89 7.57 30.44
CA ASP A 92 -21.24 8.55 31.48
C ASP A 92 -20.89 9.95 30.98
N ARG A 93 -21.92 10.72 30.59
CA ARG A 93 -21.75 12.09 30.09
C ARG A 93 -21.41 13.10 31.19
N ASN A 94 -21.76 12.82 32.45
CA ASN A 94 -21.45 13.69 33.57
C ASN A 94 -19.98 13.56 33.96
N ALA A 95 -19.50 12.31 34.06
CA ALA A 95 -18.09 12.02 34.29
C ALA A 95 -17.21 12.18 33.05
N ARG A 96 -17.83 12.27 31.85
CA ARG A 96 -17.16 12.27 30.54
C ARG A 96 -16.30 11.02 30.34
N THR A 97 -16.81 9.86 30.72
CA THR A 97 -16.11 8.57 30.62
C THR A 97 -16.91 7.56 29.81
N VAL A 98 -16.20 6.57 29.29
CA VAL A 98 -16.72 5.48 28.48
C VAL A 98 -16.18 4.17 29.04
N SER A 99 -17.06 3.30 29.52
CA SER A 99 -16.72 2.00 30.08
C SER A 99 -17.06 0.87 29.09
N PHE A 100 -16.17 -0.11 28.99
CA PHE A 100 -16.34 -1.26 28.11
C PHE A 100 -16.83 -2.46 28.91
N LEU A 101 -18.02 -2.93 28.56
CA LEU A 101 -18.75 -4.01 29.22
C LEU A 101 -18.85 -5.21 28.29
N ASP A 102 -19.03 -6.40 28.88
CA ASP A 102 -19.33 -7.63 28.16
C ASP A 102 -18.36 -7.94 26.99
N VAL A 103 -17.06 -7.67 27.18
CA VAL A 103 -16.05 -7.84 26.13
C VAL A 103 -15.98 -9.31 25.69
N LYS A 104 -16.18 -9.53 24.39
CA LYS A 104 -16.06 -10.82 23.70
C LYS A 104 -14.90 -10.80 22.74
N VAL A 105 -14.35 -12.00 22.49
CA VAL A 105 -13.27 -12.19 21.53
C VAL A 105 -13.80 -13.10 20.41
N PRO A 106 -14.54 -12.55 19.42
CA PRO A 106 -15.11 -13.36 18.34
C PRO A 106 -14.06 -14.09 17.51
N ARG A 107 -12.83 -13.56 17.42
CA ARG A 107 -11.80 -14.10 16.56
C ARG A 107 -10.39 -13.71 17.03
N VAL A 108 -9.45 -14.61 16.80
CA VAL A 108 -8.00 -14.37 16.85
C VAL A 108 -7.37 -15.01 15.62
N ARG A 109 -6.26 -14.45 15.14
CA ARG A 109 -5.54 -14.99 13.98
C ARG A 109 -4.05 -14.82 14.17
N PHE A 110 -3.30 -15.90 13.99
CA PHE A 110 -1.84 -15.90 14.00
C PHE A 110 -1.32 -16.64 12.76
N PRO A 111 -0.15 -16.25 12.22
CA PRO A 111 0.53 -17.05 11.21
C PRO A 111 0.69 -18.49 11.70
N GLU A 112 0.32 -19.46 10.85
CA GLU A 112 0.48 -20.91 11.07
C GLU A 112 -0.26 -21.50 12.30
N ALA A 113 -1.18 -20.76 12.93
CA ALA A 113 -1.94 -21.29 14.05
C ALA A 113 -3.08 -22.23 13.60
N THR A 114 -3.30 -23.29 14.37
CA THR A 114 -4.46 -24.18 14.16
C THR A 114 -5.74 -23.60 14.79
N PRO A 115 -6.94 -23.96 14.29
CA PRO A 115 -8.21 -23.52 14.89
C PRO A 115 -8.32 -23.83 16.39
N GLU A 116 -7.74 -24.94 16.86
CA GLU A 116 -7.71 -25.31 18.27
C GLU A 116 -6.81 -24.39 19.10
N GLN A 117 -5.69 -23.92 18.53
CA GLN A 117 -4.80 -22.96 19.19
C GLN A 117 -5.48 -21.59 19.28
N GLU A 118 -6.11 -21.14 18.18
CA GLU A 118 -6.89 -19.90 18.14
C GLU A 118 -8.02 -19.93 19.19
N LYS A 119 -8.80 -21.01 19.24
CA LYS A 119 -9.87 -21.17 20.23
C LYS A 119 -9.37 -21.14 21.67
N LYS A 120 -8.27 -21.82 21.98
CA LYS A 120 -7.67 -21.77 23.32
C LYS A 120 -7.23 -20.36 23.71
N PHE A 121 -6.73 -19.58 22.74
CA PHE A 121 -6.32 -18.21 22.96
C PHE A 121 -7.52 -17.27 23.16
N ILE A 122 -8.60 -17.47 22.41
CA ILE A 122 -9.90 -16.82 22.64
C ILE A 122 -10.37 -17.07 24.09
N ASP A 123 -10.45 -18.33 24.51
CA ASP A 123 -10.91 -18.71 25.86
C ASP A 123 -10.03 -18.10 26.97
N PHE A 124 -8.75 -17.90 26.70
CA PHE A 124 -7.81 -17.23 27.59
C PHE A 124 -8.10 -15.73 27.70
N LEU A 125 -8.21 -15.04 26.55
CA LEU A 125 -8.47 -13.61 26.52
C LEU A 125 -9.83 -13.24 27.11
N GLU A 126 -10.87 -14.04 26.85
CA GLU A 126 -12.21 -13.82 27.43
C GLU A 126 -12.23 -13.94 28.97
N LYS A 127 -11.24 -14.62 29.58
CA LYS A 127 -11.08 -14.68 31.04
C LYS A 127 -10.23 -13.54 31.59
N GLU A 128 -9.24 -13.08 30.84
CA GLU A 128 -8.30 -12.05 31.30
C GLU A 128 -8.83 -10.63 31.12
N ILE A 129 -9.40 -10.31 29.95
CA ILE A 129 -9.79 -8.94 29.59
C ILE A 129 -10.84 -8.34 30.54
N PRO A 130 -11.87 -9.07 31.00
CA PRO A 130 -12.85 -8.50 31.94
C PRO A 130 -12.24 -7.98 33.25
N LYS A 131 -11.06 -8.48 33.65
CA LYS A 131 -10.36 -8.05 34.87
C LYS A 131 -9.75 -6.65 34.74
N TRP A 132 -9.73 -6.08 33.54
CA TRP A 132 -9.08 -4.80 33.26
C TRP A 132 -9.96 -3.59 33.54
N GLU A 133 -11.27 -3.78 33.72
CA GLU A 133 -12.25 -2.72 34.01
C GLU A 133 -12.05 -1.48 33.10
N LEU A 134 -11.92 -1.73 31.79
CA LEU A 134 -11.53 -0.72 30.82
C LEU A 134 -12.48 0.49 30.85
N THR A 135 -11.93 1.68 31.06
CA THR A 135 -12.65 2.95 31.01
C THR A 135 -11.75 4.04 30.42
N ILE A 136 -12.18 4.73 29.35
CA ILE A 136 -11.48 5.89 28.75
C ILE A 136 -12.28 7.18 28.93
N SER A 137 -11.63 8.33 28.67
CA SER A 137 -12.34 9.59 28.48
C SER A 137 -13.22 9.55 27.23
N LEU A 138 -14.40 10.16 27.33
CA LEU A 138 -15.35 10.31 26.23
C LEU A 138 -14.74 11.09 25.06
N ASP A 139 -13.92 12.11 25.36
CA ASP A 139 -13.20 12.90 24.36
C ASP A 139 -12.25 12.03 23.52
N ARG A 140 -11.46 11.17 24.17
CA ARG A 140 -10.56 10.25 23.48
C ARG A 140 -11.34 9.24 22.64
N PHE A 141 -12.42 8.68 23.18
CA PHE A 141 -13.27 7.75 22.45
C PHE A 141 -13.82 8.37 21.16
N LEU A 142 -14.39 9.57 21.25
CA LEU A 142 -14.93 10.30 20.11
C LEU A 142 -13.84 10.64 19.09
N ALA A 143 -12.65 11.06 19.54
CA ALA A 143 -11.53 11.33 18.64
C ALA A 143 -11.07 10.07 17.87
N THR A 144 -11.06 8.91 18.52
CA THR A 144 -10.73 7.64 17.84
C THR A 144 -11.81 7.24 16.84
N LEU A 145 -13.10 7.40 17.19
CA LEU A 145 -14.19 7.14 16.25
C LEU A 145 -14.16 8.08 15.04
N GLU A 146 -13.87 9.37 15.24
CA GLU A 146 -13.74 10.35 14.15
C GLU A 146 -12.59 9.97 13.20
N LEU A 147 -11.49 9.44 13.72
CA LEU A 147 -10.40 8.93 12.88
C LEU A 147 -10.89 7.76 12.01
N VAL A 148 -11.58 6.79 12.60
CA VAL A 148 -12.11 5.63 11.87
C VAL A 148 -13.13 6.03 10.80
N GLU A 149 -14.03 6.96 11.11
CA GLU A 149 -14.96 7.53 10.12
C GLU A 149 -14.20 8.17 8.94
N LYS A 150 -13.12 8.91 9.21
CA LYS A 150 -12.26 9.48 8.17
C LYS A 150 -11.54 8.41 7.34
N GLU A 151 -11.07 7.34 7.98
CA GLU A 151 -10.43 6.23 7.27
C GLU A 151 -11.40 5.49 6.35
N GLN A 152 -12.62 5.22 6.84
CA GLN A 152 -13.69 4.60 6.05
C GLN A 152 -14.11 5.50 4.89
N ALA A 153 -14.30 6.81 5.14
CA ALA A 153 -14.60 7.78 4.10
C ALA A 153 -13.46 7.87 3.06
N ALA A 154 -12.20 7.81 3.49
CA ALA A 154 -11.05 7.79 2.58
C ALA A 154 -11.01 6.52 1.73
N ALA A 155 -11.34 5.35 2.30
CA ALA A 155 -11.43 4.10 1.54
C ALA A 155 -12.55 4.12 0.47
N GLN A 156 -13.63 4.89 0.69
CA GLN A 156 -14.67 5.11 -0.30
C GLN A 156 -14.21 6.01 -1.48
N ASN A 157 -13.13 6.76 -1.33
CA ASN A 157 -12.59 7.65 -2.38
C ASN A 157 -11.63 6.93 -3.35
N PHE A 158 -11.65 5.60 -3.38
CA PHE A 158 -10.97 4.86 -4.44
C PHE A 158 -11.58 5.17 -5.79
N LYS A 159 -10.75 5.20 -6.82
CA LYS A 159 -11.19 5.49 -8.18
C LYS A 159 -11.54 4.18 -8.89
N HIS A 160 -12.77 4.09 -9.37
CA HIS A 160 -13.28 2.91 -10.06
C HIS A 160 -13.61 3.18 -11.53
N ASP A 161 -13.27 4.35 -12.06
CA ASP A 161 -13.33 4.59 -13.50
C ASP A 161 -12.44 3.55 -14.20
N PRO A 162 -12.95 2.80 -15.19
CA PRO A 162 -12.14 1.84 -15.89
C PRO A 162 -10.97 2.55 -16.59
N PRO A 163 -9.76 1.96 -16.60
CA PRO A 163 -8.70 2.43 -17.47
C PRO A 163 -9.12 2.21 -18.94
N LYS A 164 -8.27 2.64 -19.89
CA LYS A 164 -8.50 2.28 -21.29
C LYS A 164 -8.38 0.76 -21.47
N ILE A 165 -9.52 0.09 -21.65
CA ILE A 165 -9.56 -1.35 -21.88
C ILE A 165 -9.37 -1.63 -23.37
N MET A 166 -8.33 -2.39 -23.70
CA MET A 166 -7.97 -2.77 -25.06
C MET A 166 -8.14 -4.27 -25.20
N ILE A 167 -9.08 -4.70 -26.03
CA ILE A 167 -9.34 -6.12 -26.30
C ILE A 167 -8.85 -6.43 -27.70
N VAL A 168 -7.98 -7.43 -27.83
CA VAL A 168 -7.42 -7.87 -29.11
C VAL A 168 -7.55 -9.36 -29.28
N LYS A 169 -7.60 -9.83 -30.53
CA LYS A 169 -7.84 -11.24 -30.89
C LYS A 169 -6.58 -11.94 -31.41
N ASN A 170 -5.42 -11.48 -30.95
CA ASN A 170 -4.10 -12.05 -31.28
C ASN A 170 -3.15 -11.83 -30.09
N PRO A 171 -2.06 -12.62 -30.00
CA PRO A 171 -1.00 -12.36 -29.03
C PRO A 171 -0.53 -10.91 -29.10
N ALA A 172 -0.50 -10.25 -27.95
CA ALA A 172 -0.14 -8.85 -27.82
C ALA A 172 0.46 -8.55 -26.44
N VAL A 173 1.32 -7.53 -26.39
CA VAL A 173 1.94 -7.03 -25.17
C VAL A 173 1.66 -5.54 -25.06
N LEU A 174 1.24 -5.12 -23.87
CA LEU A 174 1.06 -3.71 -23.53
C LEU A 174 2.36 -3.16 -22.97
N ILE A 175 2.77 -2.00 -23.47
CA ILE A 175 3.87 -1.22 -22.93
C ILE A 175 3.30 0.13 -22.49
N ILE A 176 3.41 0.41 -21.21
CA ILE A 176 3.03 1.71 -20.64
C ILE A 176 4.21 2.68 -20.72
N ILE A 177 3.92 3.87 -21.24
CA ILE A 177 4.75 5.06 -21.11
C ILE A 177 3.92 6.06 -20.30
N ASP A 178 4.44 6.59 -19.20
CA ASP A 178 3.67 7.48 -18.33
C ASP A 178 3.58 8.89 -18.93
N GLY A 179 2.46 9.16 -19.62
CA GLY A 179 2.24 10.40 -20.38
C GLY A 179 3.02 10.45 -21.69
N GLU A 180 3.26 11.66 -22.20
CA GLU A 180 4.02 11.87 -23.44
C GLU A 180 5.44 11.28 -23.33
N PRO A 181 5.95 10.51 -24.31
CA PRO A 181 7.27 9.93 -24.23
C PRO A 181 8.39 10.96 -24.07
N ARG A 182 9.29 10.73 -23.11
CA ARG A 182 10.40 11.64 -22.80
C ARG A 182 11.73 10.99 -23.06
N LEU A 183 12.55 11.68 -23.84
CA LEU A 183 13.89 11.25 -24.24
C LEU A 183 14.96 11.91 -23.37
N GLU A 184 15.90 11.10 -22.90
CA GLU A 184 17.10 11.57 -22.19
C GLU A 184 18.35 10.98 -22.85
N GLU A 185 19.34 11.81 -23.13
CA GLU A 185 20.61 11.37 -23.71
C GLU A 185 21.34 10.42 -22.75
N ILE A 186 21.77 9.27 -23.27
CA ILE A 186 22.63 8.36 -22.51
C ILE A 186 24.07 8.86 -22.60
N THR A 187 24.61 9.32 -21.47
CA THR A 187 25.99 9.84 -21.34
C THR A 187 27.01 8.97 -22.07
N ASN A 188 27.90 9.62 -22.84
CA ASN A 188 28.94 8.98 -23.67
C ASN A 188 28.41 8.10 -24.82
N THR A 189 27.17 8.26 -25.24
CA THR A 189 26.60 7.58 -26.41
C THR A 189 25.91 8.57 -27.36
N LYS A 190 25.35 8.07 -28.47
CA LYS A 190 24.46 8.81 -29.37
C LYS A 190 23.01 8.32 -29.26
N LEU A 191 22.67 7.73 -28.13
CA LEU A 191 21.38 7.12 -27.85
C LEU A 191 20.60 8.01 -26.91
N GLU A 192 19.28 8.03 -27.08
CA GLU A 192 18.36 8.66 -26.15
C GLU A 192 17.42 7.59 -25.58
N ARG A 193 17.27 7.52 -24.25
CA ARG A 193 16.38 6.57 -23.58
C ARG A 193 15.00 7.19 -23.37
N VAL A 194 13.95 6.41 -23.57
CA VAL A 194 12.62 6.75 -23.06
C VAL A 194 12.58 6.41 -21.57
N ILE A 195 12.50 7.43 -20.74
CA ILE A 195 12.74 7.31 -19.28
C ILE A 195 11.46 7.15 -18.46
N ASN A 196 10.32 7.61 -18.97
CA ASN A 196 9.02 7.49 -18.32
C ASN A 196 8.36 6.13 -18.61
N THR A 197 9.17 5.09 -18.62
CA THR A 197 8.74 3.70 -18.79
C THR A 197 9.78 2.76 -18.16
N PRO A 198 9.35 1.68 -17.50
CA PRO A 198 10.28 0.68 -16.98
C PRO A 198 10.92 -0.15 -18.12
N TYR A 199 10.30 -0.18 -19.30
CA TYR A 199 10.78 -0.93 -20.45
C TYR A 199 11.98 -0.24 -21.10
N LEU A 200 12.99 -1.02 -21.52
CA LEU A 200 14.15 -0.45 -22.21
C LEU A 200 13.78 -0.10 -23.66
N ILE A 201 13.43 1.18 -23.86
CA ILE A 201 13.21 1.76 -25.19
C ILE A 201 14.26 2.84 -25.44
N VAL A 202 14.97 2.75 -26.56
CA VAL A 202 15.98 3.73 -26.95
C VAL A 202 15.83 4.20 -28.38
N LEU A 203 16.00 5.49 -28.60
CA LEU A 203 16.11 6.09 -29.91
C LEU A 203 17.56 6.10 -30.37
N HIS A 204 17.82 5.49 -31.52
CA HIS A 204 19.10 5.61 -32.23
C HIS A 204 18.85 6.24 -33.60
N LYS A 205 19.30 7.50 -33.75
CA LYS A 205 19.03 8.36 -34.92
C LYS A 205 17.55 8.67 -35.11
N LYS A 206 16.81 7.80 -35.79
CA LYS A 206 15.38 7.96 -36.14
C LYS A 206 14.59 6.66 -35.97
N THR A 207 15.15 5.71 -35.23
CA THR A 207 14.56 4.38 -35.02
C THR A 207 14.58 4.09 -33.54
N TYR A 208 13.40 3.81 -33.00
CA TYR A 208 13.23 3.31 -31.65
C TYR A 208 13.53 1.81 -31.64
N TYR A 209 14.22 1.36 -30.60
CA TYR A 209 14.49 -0.04 -30.31
C TYR A 209 13.95 -0.37 -28.93
N LEU A 210 13.13 -1.41 -28.84
CA LEU A 210 12.59 -1.95 -27.59
C LEU A 210 13.25 -3.30 -27.32
N ASN A 211 13.75 -3.49 -26.11
CA ASN A 211 14.20 -4.79 -25.64
C ASN A 211 13.00 -5.67 -25.29
N GLY A 212 12.74 -6.73 -26.06
CA GLY A 212 11.70 -7.72 -25.83
C GLY A 212 12.20 -9.00 -25.12
N GLY A 213 13.34 -8.94 -24.43
CA GLY A 213 13.95 -10.08 -23.75
C GLY A 213 14.78 -10.93 -24.70
N GLN A 214 14.14 -11.81 -25.46
CA GLN A 214 14.83 -12.69 -26.44
C GLN A 214 15.09 -12.00 -27.78
N VAL A 215 14.23 -11.05 -28.15
CA VAL A 215 14.29 -10.35 -29.43
C VAL A 215 14.26 -8.84 -29.21
N TRP A 216 14.91 -8.10 -30.12
CA TRP A 216 14.76 -6.66 -30.19
C TRP A 216 13.65 -6.31 -31.16
N MET A 217 12.84 -5.31 -30.79
CA MET A 217 11.81 -4.74 -31.65
C MET A 217 12.24 -3.36 -32.14
N GLU A 218 11.84 -2.96 -33.34
CA GLU A 218 12.10 -1.63 -33.91
C GLU A 218 10.83 -0.95 -34.41
N ALA A 219 10.80 0.38 -34.31
CA ALA A 219 9.76 1.22 -34.89
C ALA A 219 10.33 2.59 -35.32
N SER A 220 9.74 3.21 -36.35
CA SER A 220 10.09 4.59 -36.76
C SER A 220 9.39 5.65 -35.93
N ASP A 221 8.23 5.30 -35.37
CA ASP A 221 7.44 6.09 -34.45
C ASP A 221 7.31 5.29 -33.15
N ILE A 222 7.43 5.94 -32.00
CA ILE A 222 7.34 5.28 -30.70
C ILE A 222 5.99 4.63 -30.48
N MET A 223 4.91 5.17 -31.04
CA MET A 223 3.57 4.59 -30.98
C MET A 223 3.41 3.36 -31.89
N GLY A 224 4.44 3.00 -32.64
CA GLY A 224 4.45 1.88 -33.57
C GLY A 224 4.09 2.29 -35.01
N PRO A 225 3.87 1.30 -35.89
CA PRO A 225 3.87 -0.12 -35.61
C PRO A 225 5.28 -0.64 -35.27
N TRP A 226 5.33 -1.56 -34.30
CA TRP A 226 6.55 -2.26 -33.92
C TRP A 226 6.68 -3.58 -34.68
N LYS A 227 7.92 -3.97 -34.95
CA LYS A 227 8.26 -5.25 -35.61
C LYS A 227 9.60 -5.74 -35.11
N GLU A 228 9.93 -7.00 -35.36
CA GLU A 228 11.25 -7.53 -35.04
C GLU A 228 12.38 -6.76 -35.76
N ALA A 229 13.40 -6.39 -35.00
CA ALA A 229 14.57 -5.68 -35.50
C ALA A 229 15.53 -6.65 -36.20
N LYS A 230 15.64 -6.54 -37.53
CA LYS A 230 16.56 -7.39 -38.32
C LYS A 230 18.03 -7.11 -38.02
N LYS A 231 18.36 -5.89 -37.60
CA LYS A 231 19.73 -5.44 -37.28
C LYS A 231 19.69 -4.45 -36.13
N VAL A 232 20.21 -4.88 -34.98
CA VAL A 232 20.35 -4.00 -33.81
C VAL A 232 21.74 -3.34 -33.83
N PRO A 233 21.83 -2.01 -33.74
CA PRO A 233 23.11 -1.30 -33.63
C PRO A 233 23.94 -1.81 -32.44
N LYS A 234 25.26 -1.88 -32.61
CA LYS A 234 26.17 -2.37 -31.56
C LYS A 234 26.03 -1.59 -30.25
N ASP A 235 25.84 -0.28 -30.33
CA ASP A 235 25.72 0.56 -29.13
C ASP A 235 24.38 0.36 -28.42
N VAL A 236 23.31 -0.02 -29.13
CA VAL A 236 22.03 -0.41 -28.54
C VAL A 236 22.16 -1.78 -27.85
N LYS A 237 22.79 -2.76 -28.50
CA LYS A 237 23.02 -4.10 -27.90
C LYS A 237 23.83 -4.06 -26.60
N LYS A 238 24.70 -3.06 -26.40
CA LYS A 238 25.51 -2.92 -25.19
C LYS A 238 24.71 -2.48 -23.96
N LEU A 239 23.44 -2.08 -24.12
CA LEU A 239 22.60 -1.62 -23.03
C LEU A 239 21.97 -2.76 -22.22
N THR A 240 22.07 -4.00 -22.71
CA THR A 240 21.57 -5.19 -22.03
C THR A 240 22.74 -6.05 -21.57
N PRO A 241 22.59 -6.81 -20.47
CA PRO A 241 23.58 -7.83 -20.10
C PRO A 241 23.73 -8.88 -21.24
N PRO A 242 24.86 -9.63 -21.27
CA PRO A 242 25.05 -10.72 -22.22
C PRO A 242 23.91 -11.75 -22.14
N GLU A 243 23.56 -12.37 -23.27
CA GLU A 243 22.38 -13.26 -23.45
C GLU A 243 22.34 -14.51 -22.53
N ASP A 244 23.38 -14.79 -21.74
CA ASP A 244 23.55 -16.02 -20.95
C ASP A 244 22.71 -16.11 -19.65
N GLU A 245 21.85 -15.12 -19.36
CA GLU A 245 21.02 -15.07 -18.13
C GLU A 245 19.50 -14.94 -18.38
N ALA A 246 19.01 -15.23 -19.59
CA ALA A 246 17.57 -15.25 -19.85
C ALA A 246 16.95 -16.58 -19.36
N GLU A 247 16.29 -16.55 -18.20
CA GLU A 247 15.44 -17.66 -17.76
C GLU A 247 14.27 -17.84 -18.74
N THR A 248 14.09 -19.06 -19.24
CA THR A 248 12.98 -19.43 -20.12
C THR A 248 11.82 -19.96 -19.26
N PHE A 249 10.70 -19.25 -19.26
CA PHE A 249 9.46 -19.70 -18.64
C PHE A 249 8.48 -20.15 -19.73
N GLY A 250 8.12 -21.44 -19.72
CA GLY A 250 7.00 -22.00 -20.52
C GLY A 250 7.36 -22.55 -21.91
N GLU A 251 6.37 -23.17 -22.56
CA GLU A 251 6.47 -23.58 -23.98
C GLU A 251 6.50 -22.33 -24.88
N GLU A 252 7.46 -22.27 -25.81
CA GLU A 252 7.62 -21.13 -26.73
C GLU A 252 6.44 -21.03 -27.72
N ASP A 253 5.52 -20.08 -27.49
CA ASP A 253 4.72 -19.54 -28.58
C ASP A 253 5.65 -18.77 -29.52
N LYS A 254 5.87 -19.33 -30.72
CA LYS A 254 6.76 -18.75 -31.73
C LYS A 254 6.14 -17.54 -32.44
N ARG A 255 4.88 -17.20 -32.18
CA ARG A 255 4.21 -16.03 -32.75
C ARG A 255 4.73 -14.78 -32.07
N MET A 256 5.20 -13.83 -32.88
CA MET A 256 5.60 -12.52 -32.37
C MET A 256 4.35 -11.76 -31.88
N PRO A 257 4.29 -11.35 -30.60
CA PRO A 257 3.16 -10.58 -30.12
C PRO A 257 3.15 -9.19 -30.75
N GLN A 258 1.96 -8.65 -30.98
CA GLN A 258 1.77 -7.25 -31.32
C GLN A 258 2.16 -6.37 -30.12
N ILE A 259 3.06 -5.41 -30.32
CA ILE A 259 3.35 -4.40 -29.29
C ILE A 259 2.33 -3.26 -29.38
N ILE A 260 1.66 -2.97 -28.28
CA ILE A 260 0.71 -1.88 -28.13
C ILE A 260 1.26 -0.90 -27.10
N ILE A 261 1.46 0.34 -27.50
CA ILE A 261 1.89 1.41 -26.59
C ILE A 261 0.67 2.17 -26.08
N SER A 262 0.64 2.44 -24.77
CA SER A 262 -0.29 3.40 -24.18
C SER A 262 0.46 4.46 -23.40
N THR A 263 0.07 5.73 -23.61
CA THR A 263 0.51 6.88 -22.84
C THR A 263 -0.42 7.21 -21.67
N ASP A 264 -1.58 6.56 -21.64
CA ASP A 264 -2.61 6.68 -20.60
C ASP A 264 -2.73 5.35 -19.82
N PRO A 265 -3.26 5.36 -18.59
CA PRO A 265 -3.60 4.13 -17.88
C PRO A 265 -4.50 3.23 -18.73
N ALA A 266 -4.06 1.99 -18.94
CA ALA A 266 -4.72 1.05 -19.84
C ALA A 266 -4.56 -0.38 -19.35
N GLU A 267 -5.47 -1.26 -19.77
CA GLU A 267 -5.38 -2.70 -19.55
C GLU A 267 -5.57 -3.43 -20.88
N LEU A 268 -4.78 -4.47 -21.10
CA LEU A 268 -4.82 -5.28 -22.32
C LEU A 268 -5.41 -6.66 -22.02
N LEU A 269 -6.44 -7.01 -22.77
CA LEU A 269 -7.07 -8.33 -22.76
C LEU A 269 -6.82 -8.97 -24.12
N ALA A 270 -5.79 -9.80 -24.21
CA ALA A 270 -5.45 -10.54 -25.41
C ALA A 270 -6.16 -11.89 -25.43
N ILE A 271 -6.98 -12.13 -26.45
CA ILE A 271 -7.67 -13.38 -26.74
C ILE A 271 -7.01 -14.00 -27.96
N ASP A 272 -6.72 -15.29 -27.95
CA ASP A 272 -6.10 -15.97 -29.09
C ASP A 272 -7.15 -16.40 -30.12
N GLY A 273 -7.48 -15.50 -31.04
CA GLY A 273 -8.53 -15.68 -32.04
C GLY A 273 -9.91 -15.24 -31.55
N GLU A 274 -10.96 -15.91 -32.04
CA GLU A 274 -12.32 -15.66 -31.57
C GLU A 274 -12.52 -16.26 -30.16
N PRO A 275 -13.34 -15.66 -29.28
CA PRO A 275 -13.49 -16.13 -27.90
C PRO A 275 -14.06 -17.55 -27.81
N ASP A 276 -13.34 -18.45 -27.14
CA ASP A 276 -13.77 -19.80 -26.86
C ASP A 276 -14.39 -19.89 -25.46
N TYR A 277 -15.67 -20.20 -25.38
CA TYR A 277 -16.39 -20.24 -24.10
C TYR A 277 -16.51 -21.64 -23.51
N LYS A 278 -16.33 -21.75 -22.20
CA LYS A 278 -16.69 -22.94 -21.42
C LYS A 278 -17.53 -22.59 -20.19
N PRO A 279 -18.40 -23.50 -19.73
CA PRO A 279 -19.15 -23.30 -18.49
C PRO A 279 -18.26 -23.40 -17.26
N ILE A 280 -18.50 -22.52 -16.27
CA ILE A 280 -17.94 -22.61 -14.90
C ILE A 280 -19.01 -23.13 -13.94
N VAL A 281 -20.20 -22.53 -14.01
CA VAL A 281 -21.33 -22.81 -13.10
C VAL A 281 -22.52 -23.24 -13.94
N GLY A 282 -22.69 -24.55 -14.09
CA GLY A 282 -23.76 -25.11 -14.92
C GLY A 282 -23.81 -24.44 -16.29
N ASN A 283 -24.98 -23.88 -16.65
CA ASN A 283 -25.14 -23.05 -17.86
C ASN A 283 -25.44 -21.58 -17.50
N GLU A 284 -25.11 -21.13 -16.29
CA GLU A 284 -25.36 -19.75 -15.82
C GLU A 284 -24.19 -18.81 -16.15
N LEU A 285 -22.96 -19.31 -16.03
CA LEU A 285 -21.73 -18.52 -16.16
C LEU A 285 -20.72 -19.23 -17.04
N LEU A 286 -20.24 -18.51 -18.06
CA LEU A 286 -19.19 -18.94 -18.97
C LEU A 286 -17.91 -18.13 -18.73
N TYR A 287 -16.75 -18.68 -19.08
CA TYR A 287 -15.47 -17.96 -19.19
C TYR A 287 -14.83 -18.19 -20.54
N VAL A 288 -13.99 -17.25 -20.96
CA VAL A 288 -13.19 -17.33 -22.19
C VAL A 288 -11.90 -18.09 -21.89
N THR A 289 -11.65 -19.19 -22.61
CA THR A 289 -10.56 -20.13 -22.28
C THR A 289 -9.27 -19.89 -23.05
N ASN A 290 -9.35 -19.19 -24.18
CA ASN A 290 -8.21 -18.84 -25.03
C ASN A 290 -7.66 -17.44 -24.70
N THR A 291 -7.63 -17.11 -23.42
CA THR A 291 -7.04 -15.87 -22.90
C THR A 291 -6.53 -16.11 -21.50
N GLU A 292 -5.49 -15.40 -21.10
CA GLU A 292 -5.09 -15.38 -19.69
C GLU A 292 -5.91 -14.36 -18.88
N SER A 293 -6.68 -13.48 -19.53
CA SER A 293 -7.50 -12.50 -18.83
C SER A 293 -8.73 -13.12 -18.20
N ASN A 294 -9.16 -12.58 -17.06
CA ASN A 294 -10.41 -13.00 -16.43
C ASN A 294 -11.58 -12.38 -17.19
N ILE A 295 -12.14 -13.10 -18.16
CA ILE A 295 -13.30 -12.67 -18.98
C ILE A 295 -14.42 -13.69 -18.83
N LEU A 296 -15.54 -13.25 -18.27
CA LEU A 296 -16.72 -14.08 -18.02
C LEU A 296 -17.93 -13.55 -18.79
N MET A 297 -18.91 -14.41 -19.05
CA MET A 297 -20.20 -14.06 -19.66
C MET A 297 -21.31 -14.71 -18.84
N GLU A 298 -22.20 -13.88 -18.30
CA GLU A 298 -23.37 -14.35 -17.55
C GLU A 298 -24.57 -14.50 -18.51
N ILE A 299 -25.17 -15.69 -18.51
CA ILE A 299 -26.13 -16.11 -19.55
C ILE A 299 -27.48 -15.42 -19.41
N GLU A 300 -27.93 -15.11 -18.19
CA GLU A 300 -29.25 -14.51 -17.97
C GLU A 300 -29.31 -13.06 -18.47
N SER A 301 -28.34 -12.25 -18.08
CA SER A 301 -28.22 -10.84 -18.47
C SER A 301 -27.56 -10.64 -19.84
N GLN A 302 -26.88 -11.66 -20.36
CA GLN A 302 -26.03 -11.57 -21.55
C GLN A 302 -24.98 -10.44 -21.42
N GLN A 303 -24.39 -10.30 -20.22
CA GLN A 303 -23.33 -9.33 -19.94
C GLN A 303 -21.98 -10.00 -19.76
N TYR A 304 -20.96 -9.37 -20.32
CA TYR A 304 -19.57 -9.71 -20.10
C TYR A 304 -19.07 -9.05 -18.83
N PHE A 305 -18.25 -9.77 -18.08
CA PHE A 305 -17.58 -9.29 -16.88
C PHE A 305 -16.08 -9.49 -17.02
N ILE A 306 -15.31 -8.49 -16.61
CA ILE A 306 -13.85 -8.58 -16.52
C ILE A 306 -13.39 -8.18 -15.12
N LEU A 307 -12.30 -8.81 -14.67
CA LEU A 307 -11.66 -8.50 -13.38
C LEU A 307 -10.30 -7.84 -13.64
N LEU A 308 -10.14 -6.61 -13.16
CA LEU A 308 -8.89 -5.83 -13.27
C LEU A 308 -8.47 -5.32 -11.88
N SER A 309 -7.27 -5.68 -11.41
CA SER A 309 -6.74 -5.23 -10.11
C SER A 309 -7.73 -5.41 -8.94
N GLY A 310 -8.47 -6.52 -8.94
CA GLY A 310 -9.50 -6.85 -7.94
C GLY A 310 -10.87 -6.19 -8.12
N ARG A 311 -11.09 -5.43 -9.20
CA ARG A 311 -12.34 -4.71 -9.49
C ARG A 311 -13.07 -5.31 -10.69
N TRP A 312 -14.38 -5.50 -10.55
CA TRP A 312 -15.22 -6.00 -11.62
C TRP A 312 -15.74 -4.88 -12.50
N TYR A 313 -15.79 -5.15 -13.80
CA TYR A 313 -16.40 -4.29 -14.79
C TYR A 313 -17.32 -5.10 -15.69
N ALA A 314 -18.49 -4.58 -15.99
CA ALA A 314 -19.46 -5.20 -16.88
C ALA A 314 -19.64 -4.42 -18.19
N SER A 315 -19.93 -5.13 -19.26
CA SER A 315 -20.29 -4.55 -20.56
C SER A 315 -21.22 -5.47 -21.35
N LYS A 316 -22.00 -4.91 -22.27
CA LYS A 316 -22.90 -5.67 -23.17
C LYS A 316 -22.15 -6.36 -24.32
N SER A 317 -20.96 -5.88 -24.65
CA SER A 317 -20.09 -6.43 -25.69
C SER A 317 -18.67 -5.89 -25.50
N PHE A 318 -17.69 -6.49 -26.17
CA PHE A 318 -16.29 -6.04 -26.08
C PHE A 318 -16.05 -4.62 -26.63
N ASP A 319 -16.93 -4.13 -27.51
CA ASP A 319 -16.85 -2.78 -28.08
C ASP A 319 -17.69 -1.74 -27.33
N SER A 320 -18.44 -2.17 -26.31
CA SER A 320 -19.27 -1.29 -25.48
C SER A 320 -18.51 -0.78 -24.26
N PRO A 321 -18.85 0.42 -23.74
CA PRO A 321 -18.22 0.95 -22.53
C PRO A 321 -18.34 -0.01 -21.35
N TRP A 322 -17.24 -0.18 -20.64
CA TRP A 322 -17.16 -0.94 -19.41
C TRP A 322 -17.63 -0.09 -18.24
N THR A 323 -18.39 -0.67 -17.32
CA THR A 323 -18.91 0.01 -16.12
C THR A 323 -18.51 -0.78 -14.89
N TYR A 324 -18.04 -0.10 -13.86
CA TYR A 324 -17.72 -0.74 -12.58
C TYR A 324 -18.93 -1.45 -11.98
N VAL A 325 -18.70 -2.62 -11.38
CA VAL A 325 -19.69 -3.38 -10.61
C VAL A 325 -19.12 -3.66 -9.23
N ALA A 326 -19.87 -3.32 -8.19
CA ALA A 326 -19.46 -3.60 -6.82
C ALA A 326 -19.40 -5.12 -6.59
N ALA A 327 -18.46 -5.57 -5.75
CA ALA A 327 -18.22 -7.01 -5.57
C ALA A 327 -19.42 -7.74 -4.93
N ASP A 328 -20.26 -7.04 -4.19
CA ASP A 328 -21.52 -7.51 -3.59
C ASP A 328 -22.76 -7.31 -4.48
N GLU A 329 -22.60 -6.72 -5.66
CA GLU A 329 -23.66 -6.53 -6.67
C GLU A 329 -23.51 -7.48 -7.88
N LEU A 330 -22.55 -8.40 -7.83
CA LEU A 330 -22.38 -9.42 -8.87
C LEU A 330 -23.57 -10.40 -8.90
N PRO A 331 -23.88 -10.99 -10.07
CA PRO A 331 -24.88 -12.05 -10.15
C PRO A 331 -24.58 -13.22 -9.21
N GLU A 332 -25.62 -13.86 -8.68
CA GLU A 332 -25.50 -14.97 -7.72
C GLU A 332 -24.65 -16.13 -8.24
N SER A 333 -24.59 -16.33 -9.57
CA SER A 333 -23.77 -17.37 -10.19
C SER A 333 -22.27 -17.23 -9.89
N PHE A 334 -21.76 -16.01 -9.63
CA PHE A 334 -20.35 -15.79 -9.30
C PHE A 334 -19.96 -16.43 -7.97
N ALA A 335 -20.84 -16.39 -6.97
CA ALA A 335 -20.59 -17.01 -5.66
C ALA A 335 -20.64 -18.55 -5.71
N LYS A 336 -21.12 -19.13 -6.82
CA LYS A 336 -21.21 -20.59 -7.04
C LYS A 336 -20.03 -21.15 -7.83
N ILE A 337 -19.03 -20.33 -8.19
CA ILE A 337 -17.81 -20.81 -8.87
C ILE A 337 -17.16 -21.90 -8.00
N PRO A 338 -16.84 -23.10 -8.54
CA PRO A 338 -16.17 -24.14 -7.77
C PRO A 338 -14.76 -23.70 -7.36
N GLU A 339 -14.47 -23.80 -6.06
CA GLU A 339 -13.19 -23.37 -5.47
C GLU A 339 -11.98 -24.11 -6.07
N ASP A 340 -12.15 -25.39 -6.41
CA ASP A 340 -11.11 -26.24 -6.99
C ASP A 340 -10.97 -26.10 -8.52
N SER A 341 -11.77 -25.24 -9.14
CA SER A 341 -11.66 -24.95 -10.57
C SER A 341 -10.52 -23.99 -10.89
N GLU A 342 -10.14 -23.91 -12.16
CA GLU A 342 -9.17 -22.93 -12.65
C GLU A 342 -9.62 -21.46 -12.49
N ASN A 343 -10.89 -21.24 -12.15
CA ASN A 343 -11.48 -19.94 -11.89
C ASN A 343 -11.73 -19.68 -10.40
N GLY A 344 -11.32 -20.60 -9.51
CA GLY A 344 -11.55 -20.50 -8.06
C GLY A 344 -10.91 -19.26 -7.42
N HIS A 345 -9.81 -18.75 -7.99
CA HIS A 345 -9.15 -17.51 -7.54
C HIS A 345 -10.06 -16.28 -7.63
N LEU A 346 -11.08 -16.30 -8.50
CA LEU A 346 -12.03 -15.20 -8.63
C LEU A 346 -12.88 -14.99 -7.38
N LEU A 347 -13.12 -16.05 -6.58
CA LEU A 347 -13.96 -15.98 -5.38
C LEU A 347 -13.47 -14.95 -4.37
N VAL A 348 -12.16 -14.66 -4.32
CA VAL A 348 -11.56 -13.61 -3.48
C VAL A 348 -12.12 -12.21 -3.81
N HIS A 349 -12.60 -12.02 -5.03
CA HIS A 349 -13.17 -10.76 -5.51
C HIS A 349 -14.70 -10.80 -5.65
N VAL A 350 -15.36 -11.82 -5.11
CA VAL A 350 -16.82 -11.94 -5.10
C VAL A 350 -17.32 -11.74 -3.68
N GLY A 351 -18.13 -10.71 -3.45
CA GLY A 351 -18.67 -10.40 -2.13
C GLY A 351 -19.50 -11.55 -1.55
N GLY A 352 -19.32 -11.83 -0.26
CA GLY A 352 -20.09 -12.85 0.47
C GLY A 352 -19.51 -14.27 0.45
N THR A 353 -18.52 -14.55 -0.40
CA THR A 353 -17.79 -15.83 -0.42
C THR A 353 -16.91 -15.98 0.82
N GLU A 354 -16.50 -17.21 1.13
CA GLU A 354 -15.56 -17.43 2.24
C GLU A 354 -14.16 -16.92 1.89
N GLN A 355 -13.73 -17.10 0.63
CA GLN A 355 -12.43 -16.66 0.14
C GLN A 355 -12.25 -15.14 0.22
N ALA A 356 -13.30 -14.37 -0.09
CA ALA A 356 -13.28 -12.91 0.07
C ALA A 356 -13.13 -12.51 1.55
N LYS A 357 -13.89 -13.16 2.44
CA LYS A 357 -13.79 -12.92 3.89
C LYS A 357 -12.40 -13.26 4.42
N GLU A 358 -11.84 -14.40 4.03
CA GLU A 358 -10.49 -14.81 4.43
C GLU A 358 -9.44 -13.83 3.92
N ALA A 359 -9.55 -13.37 2.67
CA ALA A 359 -8.63 -12.39 2.10
C ALA A 359 -8.66 -11.05 2.86
N VAL A 360 -9.86 -10.56 3.20
CA VAL A 360 -10.01 -9.35 4.03
C VAL A 360 -9.39 -9.55 5.41
N LEU A 361 -9.58 -10.70 6.04
CA LEU A 361 -8.98 -10.99 7.35
C LEU A 361 -7.45 -11.09 7.28
N ASN A 362 -6.91 -11.73 6.26
CA ASN A 362 -5.47 -11.82 6.05
C ASN A 362 -4.87 -10.42 5.79
N ALA A 363 -5.59 -9.53 5.10
CA ALA A 363 -5.21 -8.13 4.92
C ALA A 363 -5.18 -7.31 6.22
N GLN A 364 -5.71 -7.86 7.31
CA GLN A 364 -5.70 -7.27 8.65
C GLN A 364 -4.64 -7.87 9.58
N ILE A 365 -3.73 -8.70 9.06
CA ILE A 365 -2.59 -9.23 9.82
C ILE A 365 -1.34 -8.40 9.47
N PRO A 366 -0.69 -7.75 10.44
CA PRO A 366 0.52 -6.98 10.17
C PRO A 366 1.73 -7.90 9.98
N GLN A 367 2.63 -7.50 9.08
CA GLN A 367 4.00 -7.97 9.06
C GLN A 367 4.86 -7.08 9.95
N THR A 368 5.64 -7.68 10.84
CA THR A 368 6.34 -6.94 11.90
C THR A 368 7.83 -7.22 11.91
N SER A 369 8.61 -6.22 12.33
CA SER A 369 10.06 -6.30 12.46
C SER A 369 10.53 -5.54 13.71
N ALA A 370 11.63 -5.99 14.30
CA ALA A 370 12.32 -5.25 15.35
C ALA A 370 13.52 -4.51 14.74
N ILE A 371 13.49 -3.18 14.78
CA ILE A 371 14.54 -2.32 14.22
C ILE A 371 15.40 -1.76 15.34
N LYS A 372 16.72 -1.89 15.25
CA LYS A 372 17.62 -1.31 16.25
C LYS A 372 17.65 0.20 16.11
N ARG A 373 17.69 0.93 17.22
CA ARG A 373 17.73 2.41 17.20
C ARG A 373 19.00 2.96 16.55
N ASP A 374 20.09 2.20 16.55
CA ASP A 374 21.37 2.55 15.93
C ASP A 374 21.49 2.08 14.47
N SER A 375 20.44 1.52 13.88
CA SER A 375 20.41 1.18 12.46
C SER A 375 20.60 2.42 11.58
N GLU A 376 21.35 2.27 10.49
CA GLU A 376 21.57 3.35 9.52
C GLU A 376 20.24 3.75 8.88
N GLY A 377 19.93 5.05 8.91
CA GLY A 377 18.75 5.60 8.24
C GLY A 377 18.90 5.67 6.72
N PRO A 378 17.80 5.88 5.98
CA PRO A 378 17.83 5.93 4.52
C PRO A 378 18.65 7.12 4.01
N LYS A 379 19.29 6.94 2.85
CA LYS A 379 19.87 8.05 2.08
C LYS A 379 18.77 8.66 1.22
N VAL A 380 18.34 9.86 1.59
CA VAL A 380 17.29 10.58 0.85
C VAL A 380 17.94 11.61 -0.05
N GLU A 381 17.78 11.40 -1.35
CA GLU A 381 18.26 12.31 -2.39
C GLU A 381 17.08 13.02 -3.06
N TYR A 382 17.34 14.26 -3.50
CA TYR A 382 16.36 15.10 -4.16
C TYR A 382 16.89 15.56 -5.50
N ASP A 383 15.97 15.75 -6.45
CA ASP A 383 16.25 16.47 -7.68
C ASP A 383 16.30 17.98 -7.38
N GLY A 384 17.49 18.45 -6.99
CA GLY A 384 17.75 19.82 -6.54
C GLY A 384 17.49 20.05 -5.06
N GLU A 385 17.02 21.24 -4.70
CA GLU A 385 16.61 21.53 -3.32
C GLU A 385 15.26 20.88 -2.98
N PRO A 386 15.01 20.45 -1.73
CA PRO A 386 13.77 19.79 -1.35
C PRO A 386 12.53 20.66 -1.62
N LYS A 387 11.53 20.07 -2.28
CA LYS A 387 10.24 20.69 -2.58
C LYS A 387 9.13 19.90 -1.93
N PHE A 388 8.26 20.60 -1.22
CA PHE A 388 7.12 20.02 -0.52
C PHE A 388 5.82 20.61 -1.04
N GLU A 389 4.81 19.77 -1.17
CA GLU A 389 3.43 20.15 -1.50
C GLU A 389 2.49 19.71 -0.38
N ASN A 390 1.39 20.43 -0.18
CA ASN A 390 0.38 20.05 0.82
C ASN A 390 -0.34 18.78 0.38
N VAL A 391 -0.57 17.87 1.33
CA VAL A 391 -1.51 16.76 1.11
C VAL A 391 -2.93 17.31 1.24
N GLU A 392 -3.70 17.27 0.14
CA GLU A 392 -5.10 17.68 0.14
C GLU A 392 -5.91 16.85 1.16
N GLY A 393 -7.01 17.41 1.68
CA GLY A 393 -7.81 16.74 2.71
C GLY A 393 -7.22 16.73 4.14
N THR A 394 -5.92 17.03 4.32
CA THR A 394 -5.27 17.03 5.66
C THR A 394 -5.32 18.38 6.39
N SER A 395 -6.12 19.33 5.90
CA SER A 395 -6.23 20.70 6.46
C SER A 395 -4.88 21.44 6.55
N GLY A 396 -3.94 21.14 5.64
CA GLY A 396 -2.59 21.75 5.61
C GLY A 396 -1.67 21.31 6.74
N LYS A 397 -1.98 20.19 7.41
CA LYS A 397 -1.14 19.66 8.50
C LYS A 397 -0.02 18.75 8.01
N VAL A 398 -0.16 18.20 6.80
CA VAL A 398 0.80 17.29 6.18
C VAL A 398 1.27 17.88 4.86
N GLU A 399 2.59 18.03 4.71
CA GLU A 399 3.23 18.27 3.42
C GLU A 399 4.04 17.04 3.03
N TYR A 400 4.18 16.74 1.74
CA TYR A 400 5.00 15.63 1.24
C TYR A 400 5.99 16.12 0.18
N ALA A 401 7.16 15.47 0.12
CA ALA A 401 8.20 15.81 -0.83
C ALA A 401 7.84 15.29 -2.23
N VAL A 402 7.95 16.15 -3.23
CA VAL A 402 7.57 15.79 -4.62
C VAL A 402 8.76 15.48 -5.52
N ASN A 403 9.97 15.90 -5.15
CA ASN A 403 11.17 15.77 -5.99
C ASN A 403 12.18 14.77 -5.43
N THR A 404 11.70 13.67 -4.90
CA THR A 404 12.50 12.53 -4.39
C THR A 404 11.72 11.23 -4.63
N PRO A 405 12.39 10.09 -4.86
CA PRO A 405 11.72 8.80 -4.93
C PRO A 405 11.27 8.28 -3.55
N ASN A 406 11.72 8.90 -2.46
CA ASN A 406 11.40 8.47 -1.09
C ASN A 406 10.09 9.09 -0.58
N SER A 407 9.36 8.35 0.28
CA SER A 407 8.13 8.86 0.91
C SER A 407 8.48 9.76 2.10
N VAL A 408 8.74 11.04 1.83
CA VAL A 408 9.13 12.03 2.86
C VAL A 408 8.00 13.02 3.13
N PHE A 409 7.71 13.26 4.40
CA PHE A 409 6.67 14.16 4.87
C PHE A 409 7.25 15.21 5.80
N LYS A 410 6.58 16.34 5.89
CA LYS A 410 6.83 17.38 6.88
C LYS A 410 5.56 17.61 7.67
N VAL A 411 5.65 17.38 8.99
CA VAL A 411 4.54 17.48 9.93
C VAL A 411 5.06 18.15 11.20
N LYS A 412 4.36 19.18 11.69
CA LYS A 412 4.69 19.90 12.95
C LYS A 412 6.17 20.35 13.04
N GLY A 413 6.78 20.72 11.91
CA GLY A 413 8.16 21.22 11.84
C GLY A 413 9.26 20.15 11.84
N LYS A 414 8.90 18.86 11.88
CA LYS A 414 9.82 17.73 11.69
C LYS A 414 9.59 17.07 10.33
N HIS A 415 10.57 16.27 9.90
CA HIS A 415 10.50 15.47 8.69
C HIS A 415 10.39 13.99 9.04
N TYR A 416 9.58 13.25 8.28
CA TYR A 416 9.33 11.83 8.45
C TYR A 416 9.57 11.12 7.13
N CYS A 417 10.33 10.03 7.11
CA CYS A 417 10.55 9.23 5.91
C CYS A 417 10.06 7.81 6.16
N CYS A 418 9.13 7.32 5.33
CA CYS A 418 8.79 5.91 5.30
C CYS A 418 9.68 5.22 4.28
N TYR A 419 10.51 4.29 4.73
CA TYR A 419 11.44 3.54 3.88
C TYR A 419 11.45 2.08 4.34
N GLU A 420 11.25 1.15 3.40
CA GLU A 420 11.21 -0.30 3.70
C GLU A 420 10.24 -0.67 4.84
N ALA A 421 9.06 -0.03 4.87
CA ALA A 421 8.06 -0.18 5.93
C ALA A 421 8.54 0.19 7.35
N VAL A 422 9.56 1.07 7.44
CA VAL A 422 10.04 1.65 8.69
C VAL A 422 9.90 3.16 8.62
N TRP A 423 9.41 3.77 9.70
CA TRP A 423 9.38 5.22 9.84
C TRP A 423 10.71 5.72 10.43
N TYR A 424 11.24 6.77 9.80
CA TYR A 424 12.38 7.52 10.28
C TYR A 424 12.00 8.98 10.49
N VAL A 425 12.65 9.65 11.43
CA VAL A 425 12.41 11.06 11.76
C VAL A 425 13.70 11.88 11.66
N SER A 426 13.59 13.15 11.24
CA SER A 426 14.70 14.09 11.21
C SER A 426 14.26 15.53 11.43
N ASN A 427 15.19 16.36 11.90
CA ASN A 427 15.02 17.83 11.89
C ASN A 427 15.24 18.45 10.50
N SER A 428 15.67 17.66 9.52
CA SER A 428 16.03 18.12 8.18
C SER A 428 15.48 17.19 7.10
N ALA A 429 15.08 17.76 5.96
CA ALA A 429 14.59 17.00 4.81
C ALA A 429 15.63 16.04 4.21
N LYS A 430 16.93 16.27 4.46
CA LYS A 430 18.05 15.45 3.95
C LYS A 430 18.65 14.51 5.01
N GLY A 431 18.07 14.45 6.20
CA GLY A 431 18.62 13.73 7.34
C GLY A 431 19.65 14.54 8.16
N PRO A 432 20.38 13.90 9.10
CA PRO A 432 20.40 12.45 9.36
C PRO A 432 19.04 11.93 9.84
N TRP A 433 18.76 10.68 9.53
CA TRP A 433 17.48 10.01 9.81
C TRP A 433 17.65 9.03 10.96
N GLU A 434 16.81 9.16 11.97
CA GLU A 434 16.76 8.28 13.15
C GLU A 434 15.49 7.44 13.11
N VAL A 435 15.53 6.22 13.66
CA VAL A 435 14.33 5.38 13.74
C VAL A 435 13.26 6.09 14.55
N CYS A 436 12.07 6.25 13.97
CA CYS A 436 10.95 6.95 14.57
C CYS A 436 10.27 6.07 15.61
N ASP A 437 10.05 6.60 16.81
CA ASP A 437 9.32 5.92 17.88
C ASP A 437 7.87 6.37 18.05
N ASP A 438 7.46 7.44 17.35
CA ASP A 438 6.09 7.98 17.36
C ASP A 438 5.78 8.71 16.04
N VAL A 439 4.77 8.20 15.32
CA VAL A 439 4.35 8.71 14.01
C VAL A 439 3.16 9.63 14.22
N PRO A 440 3.19 10.89 13.73
CA PRO A 440 2.06 11.81 13.88
C PRO A 440 0.76 11.27 13.28
N ASP A 441 -0.34 11.36 14.05
CA ASP A 441 -1.68 10.93 13.64
C ASP A 441 -2.12 11.48 12.28
N GLU A 442 -1.65 12.68 11.93
CA GLU A 442 -1.99 13.33 10.66
C GLU A 442 -1.55 12.51 9.43
N ILE A 443 -0.50 11.70 9.53
CA ILE A 443 -0.07 10.80 8.44
C ILE A 443 -1.14 9.75 8.13
N TYR A 444 -1.90 9.30 9.13
CA TYR A 444 -2.96 8.31 8.93
C TYR A 444 -4.19 8.88 8.23
N THR A 445 -4.23 10.20 8.01
CA THR A 445 -5.32 10.89 7.30
C THR A 445 -5.04 11.16 5.82
N ILE A 446 -3.90 10.69 5.29
CA ILE A 446 -3.56 10.84 3.86
C ILE A 446 -4.65 10.16 3.00
N PRO A 447 -5.24 10.87 2.02
CA PRO A 447 -6.28 10.33 1.14
C PRO A 447 -5.72 9.49 -0.03
N PRO A 448 -6.54 8.65 -0.69
CA PRO A 448 -6.10 7.74 -1.75
C PRO A 448 -5.67 8.42 -3.06
N ASP A 449 -6.02 9.68 -3.29
CA ASP A 449 -5.55 10.48 -4.42
C ASP A 449 -4.13 11.04 -4.22
N ASN A 450 -3.52 10.82 -3.05
CA ASN A 450 -2.10 11.05 -2.82
C ASN A 450 -1.25 9.81 -3.15
N PRO A 451 -0.09 9.96 -3.84
CA PRO A 451 0.77 8.85 -4.24
C PRO A 451 1.45 8.10 -3.09
N HIS A 452 1.35 8.59 -1.86
CA HIS A 452 1.89 7.91 -0.69
C HIS A 452 0.79 7.37 0.23
N TYR A 453 -0.44 7.20 -0.26
CA TYR A 453 -1.53 6.60 0.52
C TYR A 453 -1.12 5.30 1.21
N ASN A 454 -0.29 4.47 0.58
CA ASN A 454 0.18 3.20 1.13
C ASN A 454 0.95 3.33 2.47
N VAL A 455 1.61 4.46 2.75
CA VAL A 455 2.43 4.59 3.97
C VAL A 455 1.60 4.68 5.25
N LYS A 456 0.31 5.03 5.15
CA LYS A 456 -0.59 5.04 6.32
C LYS A 456 -0.79 3.65 6.94
N TYR A 457 -0.40 2.60 6.23
CA TYR A 457 -0.49 1.22 6.70
C TYR A 457 0.76 0.78 7.48
N VAL A 458 1.67 1.69 7.82
CA VAL A 458 2.91 1.44 8.57
C VAL A 458 2.83 2.06 9.96
N TYR A 459 3.12 1.26 10.98
CA TYR A 459 2.89 1.58 12.39
C TYR A 459 4.14 1.29 13.25
N VAL A 460 4.29 2.09 14.31
CA VAL A 460 5.17 1.79 15.43
C VAL A 460 4.31 1.17 16.53
N TYR A 461 4.67 -0.04 16.98
CA TYR A 461 3.89 -0.81 17.96
C TYR A 461 4.44 -0.70 19.37
N GLU A 462 5.75 -0.86 19.53
CA GLU A 462 6.42 -0.84 20.83
C GLU A 462 7.81 -0.25 20.69
N THR A 463 8.20 0.51 21.69
CA THR A 463 9.48 1.18 21.71
C THR A 463 10.21 0.82 22.99
N THR A 464 11.46 0.38 22.84
CA THR A 464 12.37 0.06 23.95
C THR A 464 13.64 0.93 23.86
N PRO A 465 14.56 0.86 24.84
CA PRO A 465 15.85 1.55 24.74
C PRO A 465 16.73 1.08 23.57
N ASP A 466 16.60 -0.17 23.11
CA ASP A 466 17.49 -0.75 22.09
C ASP A 466 16.81 -0.91 20.72
N VAL A 467 15.52 -1.25 20.72
CA VAL A 467 14.74 -1.56 19.51
C VAL A 467 13.39 -0.84 19.46
N VAL A 468 12.94 -0.55 18.24
CA VAL A 468 11.58 -0.13 17.90
C VAL A 468 10.92 -1.28 17.13
N TYR A 469 9.82 -1.81 17.66
CA TYR A 469 8.98 -2.77 16.98
C TYR A 469 8.03 -2.03 16.06
N VAL A 470 8.20 -2.27 14.76
CA VAL A 470 7.38 -1.68 13.71
C VAL A 470 6.62 -2.77 13.00
N GLY A 471 5.60 -2.39 12.24
CA GLY A 471 5.04 -3.28 11.24
C GLY A 471 4.09 -2.59 10.30
N TYR A 472 3.74 -3.32 9.25
CA TYR A 472 2.89 -2.83 8.19
C TYR A 472 1.81 -3.83 7.82
N TYR A 473 0.65 -3.33 7.44
CA TYR A 473 -0.40 -4.14 6.85
C TYR A 473 -0.20 -4.24 5.33
N PRO A 474 -0.78 -5.26 4.66
CA PRO A 474 -0.70 -5.41 3.20
C PRO A 474 -1.06 -4.16 2.37
N GLY A 475 -1.79 -3.19 2.93
CA GLY A 475 -2.01 -1.89 2.30
C GLY A 475 -0.74 -1.09 1.98
N TYR A 476 0.37 -1.32 2.69
CA TYR A 476 1.67 -0.72 2.35
C TYR A 476 2.20 -1.23 0.99
N MET A 477 1.87 -2.48 0.65
CA MET A 477 2.20 -3.12 -0.62
C MET A 477 1.10 -2.91 -1.69
N GLY A 478 0.11 -2.06 -1.42
CA GLY A 478 -0.98 -1.76 -2.34
C GLY A 478 -2.18 -2.71 -2.28
N SER A 479 -2.23 -3.64 -1.33
CA SER A 479 -3.39 -4.51 -1.09
C SER A 479 -4.38 -3.87 -0.13
N TYR A 480 -5.45 -3.29 -0.66
CA TYR A 480 -6.41 -2.53 0.12
C TYR A 480 -7.72 -3.28 0.30
N ILE A 481 -8.28 -3.22 1.50
CA ILE A 481 -9.65 -3.68 1.77
C ILE A 481 -10.61 -2.65 1.17
N TYR A 482 -11.53 -3.11 0.33
CA TYR A 482 -12.59 -2.30 -0.26
C TYR A 482 -13.92 -3.05 -0.18
N GLY A 483 -14.80 -2.60 0.72
CA GLY A 483 -16.05 -3.29 1.01
C GLY A 483 -15.80 -4.74 1.47
N PRO A 484 -16.43 -5.75 0.82
CA PRO A 484 -16.30 -7.14 1.22
C PRO A 484 -15.07 -7.86 0.65
N VAL A 485 -14.22 -7.18 -0.13
CA VAL A 485 -13.10 -7.79 -0.87
C VAL A 485 -11.81 -6.99 -0.69
N ILE A 486 -10.72 -7.48 -1.29
CA ILE A 486 -9.47 -6.75 -1.46
C ILE A 486 -9.27 -6.32 -2.92
N VAL A 487 -8.60 -5.18 -3.11
CA VAL A 487 -8.24 -4.61 -4.41
C VAL A 487 -6.77 -4.18 -4.43
N TYR A 488 -6.16 -4.17 -5.62
CA TYR A 488 -4.80 -3.67 -5.80
C TYR A 488 -4.84 -2.20 -6.23
N GLY A 489 -4.01 -1.36 -5.60
CA GLY A 489 -3.91 0.06 -5.91
C GLY A 489 -5.19 0.83 -5.57
N THR A 490 -5.13 2.16 -5.60
CA THR A 490 -6.27 3.04 -5.30
C THR A 490 -7.14 3.32 -6.52
N GLY A 491 -6.67 2.94 -7.72
CA GLY A 491 -7.27 3.27 -9.02
C GLY A 491 -6.90 4.65 -9.56
N TRP A 492 -6.26 5.49 -8.74
CA TRP A 492 -5.79 6.81 -9.14
C TRP A 492 -4.52 6.70 -10.02
N TRP A 493 -4.41 7.63 -10.96
CA TRP A 493 -3.13 7.95 -11.60
C TRP A 493 -2.52 9.13 -10.86
N TYR A 494 -1.25 9.00 -10.49
CA TYR A 494 -0.52 10.03 -9.80
C TYR A 494 0.46 10.69 -10.75
N ARG A 495 0.46 12.02 -10.78
CA ARG A 495 1.39 12.77 -11.61
C ARG A 495 2.82 12.56 -11.12
N PRO A 496 3.75 12.01 -11.92
CA PRO A 496 5.13 11.78 -11.51
C PRO A 496 5.93 13.08 -11.37
N TRP A 497 7.09 13.00 -10.72
CA TRP A 497 8.05 14.11 -10.72
C TRP A 497 8.80 14.18 -12.04
N TRP A 498 9.05 15.42 -12.48
CA TRP A 498 9.93 15.69 -13.59
C TRP A 498 10.84 16.89 -13.35
N GLY A 499 12.14 16.63 -13.41
CA GLY A 499 13.18 17.66 -13.45
C GLY A 499 14.42 17.15 -14.19
N VAL A 500 15.57 17.11 -13.51
CA VAL A 500 16.75 16.42 -14.02
C VAL A 500 16.53 14.91 -14.00
N HIS A 501 15.72 14.43 -13.05
CA HIS A 501 15.36 13.03 -12.92
C HIS A 501 13.86 12.82 -13.11
N TYR A 502 13.49 11.61 -13.52
CA TYR A 502 12.13 11.11 -13.53
C TYR A 502 11.89 10.23 -12.30
N TYR A 503 10.94 10.60 -11.45
CA TYR A 503 10.52 9.76 -10.33
C TYR A 503 9.07 9.32 -10.54
N PRO A 504 8.83 8.04 -10.86
CA PRO A 504 7.49 7.50 -11.01
C PRO A 504 6.84 7.27 -9.64
N TYR A 505 5.51 7.16 -9.65
CA TYR A 505 4.74 6.62 -8.54
C TYR A 505 4.25 5.21 -8.85
N HIS A 506 3.67 4.56 -7.84
CA HIS A 506 3.09 3.23 -8.01
C HIS A 506 1.86 3.27 -8.92
N TYR A 507 1.63 2.17 -9.65
CA TYR A 507 0.54 2.07 -10.63
C TYR A 507 -0.58 1.17 -10.12
N THR A 508 -1.82 1.47 -10.51
CA THR A 508 -2.95 0.52 -10.35
C THR A 508 -3.20 -0.29 -11.63
N TRP A 509 -2.85 0.26 -12.80
CA TRP A 509 -3.22 -0.25 -14.12
C TRP A 509 -1.98 -0.47 -15.00
N GLY A 510 -2.08 -1.39 -15.96
CA GLY A 510 -1.11 -1.58 -17.05
C GLY A 510 -0.13 -2.72 -16.88
N PHE A 511 -0.28 -3.51 -15.81
CA PHE A 511 0.61 -4.63 -15.48
C PHE A 511 -0.14 -5.96 -15.35
N HIS A 512 -1.46 -5.97 -15.60
CA HIS A 512 -2.29 -7.17 -15.47
C HIS A 512 -2.12 -7.86 -14.11
N VAL A 513 -2.13 -7.07 -13.02
CA VAL A 513 -1.91 -7.56 -11.65
C VAL A 513 -3.02 -8.54 -11.27
N ARG A 514 -2.65 -9.70 -10.70
CA ARG A 514 -3.59 -10.76 -10.34
C ARG A 514 -3.35 -11.25 -8.93
N TRP A 515 -4.44 -11.47 -8.21
CA TRP A 515 -4.37 -12.13 -6.92
C TRP A 515 -4.16 -13.64 -7.07
N ASN A 516 -3.29 -14.18 -6.23
CA ASN A 516 -3.00 -15.59 -6.08
C ASN A 516 -3.14 -15.97 -4.58
N PRO A 517 -3.92 -17.02 -4.23
CA PRO A 517 -4.12 -17.41 -2.84
C PRO A 517 -2.86 -17.78 -2.05
N TRP A 518 -1.77 -18.18 -2.71
CA TRP A 518 -0.53 -18.62 -2.07
C TRP A 518 0.47 -17.48 -1.84
N TYR A 519 0.50 -16.47 -2.72
CA TYR A 519 1.54 -15.42 -2.70
C TYR A 519 1.00 -13.97 -2.67
N GLY A 520 -0.30 -13.76 -2.85
CA GLY A 520 -0.91 -12.42 -2.89
C GLY A 520 -1.00 -11.84 -4.31
N TRP A 521 -0.83 -10.52 -4.45
CA TRP A 521 -0.89 -9.79 -5.73
C TRP A 521 0.32 -10.03 -6.65
#